data_AF-A0A6P0STJ7-F1
#
_entry.id   AF-A0A6P0STJ7-F1
#
_cell.length_a   1.000
_cell.length_b   1.000
_cell.length_c   1.000
_cell.angle_alpha   90.00
_cell.angle_beta   90.00
_cell.angle_gamma   90.00
#
_symmetry.space_group_name_H-M   'P 1'
#
loop_
_entity.id
_entity.type
_entity.pdbx_description
1 polymer ?
#
loop_
_entity_poly.entity_id
_entity_poly.type
_entity_poly.pdbx_seq_one_letter_code
_entity_poly.pdbx_strand_id
1 'polypeptide(L)'
;MVALKVFSVATVTVVLSSCLIPEKALASRLDFTAEAIGSSTPSIILNPSIGQTLQNGDFTIERNGDNILGNGIDEQTSWSFDFSDLATSINNLSQANLILDLTPNNVLITDDTFGIIGLDPIIIARPRNLPIGTKQSLSLKLLEFYKSE
;
A
#
# COMPACT_ATOMS: atom_id res chain seq x y z
N MET A 1 -39.47 -74.80 -15.53
CA MET A 1 -39.56 -73.64 -14.61
C MET A 1 -39.13 -72.40 -15.38
N VAL A 2 -39.86 -71.29 -15.26
CA VAL A 2 -39.47 -69.93 -15.72
C VAL A 2 -38.76 -69.29 -14.50
N ALA A 3 -37.73 -68.43 -14.54
CA ALA A 3 -37.24 -67.43 -15.50
C ALA A 3 -35.68 -67.32 -15.42
N LEU A 4 -34.93 -66.32 -15.93
CA LEU A 4 -35.27 -65.05 -16.60
C LEU A 4 -34.21 -64.67 -17.66
N LYS A 5 -34.68 -64.05 -18.74
CA LYS A 5 -33.97 -63.35 -19.85
C LYS A 5 -33.44 -61.95 -19.44
N VAL A 6 -32.56 -61.24 -20.17
CA VAL A 6 -31.59 -61.65 -21.21
C VAL A 6 -30.16 -61.39 -20.68
N PHE A 7 -29.28 -60.45 -21.06
CA PHE A 7 -29.12 -59.45 -22.15
C PHE A 7 -27.60 -59.24 -22.42
N SER A 8 -27.24 -58.78 -23.63
CA SER A 8 -25.88 -58.32 -23.96
C SER A 8 -25.91 -56.85 -24.38
N VAL A 9 -24.96 -56.05 -23.87
CA VAL A 9 -24.63 -54.70 -24.36
C VAL A 9 -23.11 -54.60 -24.40
N ALA A 10 -22.56 -54.09 -25.50
CA ALA A 10 -21.15 -53.71 -25.61
C ALA A 10 -21.03 -52.19 -25.59
N THR A 11 -20.02 -51.65 -24.90
CA THR A 11 -19.79 -50.21 -24.73
C THR A 11 -18.35 -49.86 -25.11
N VAL A 12 -18.14 -48.67 -25.66
CA VAL A 12 -17.02 -48.38 -26.57
C VAL A 12 -16.16 -47.18 -26.12
N THR A 13 -14.93 -47.49 -25.68
CA THR A 13 -13.66 -46.77 -25.94
C THR A 13 -13.42 -45.34 -25.38
N VAL A 14 -12.12 -44.96 -25.30
CA VAL A 14 -11.54 -43.63 -24.99
C VAL A 14 -11.58 -43.31 -23.48
N VAL A 15 -10.49 -42.87 -22.82
CA VAL A 15 -9.94 -41.49 -22.84
C VAL A 15 -8.43 -41.42 -22.55
N LEU A 16 -7.74 -40.71 -23.47
CA LEU A 16 -6.54 -39.85 -23.37
C LEU A 16 -5.34 -40.18 -22.45
N SER A 17 -4.16 -39.84 -22.98
CA SER A 17 -2.91 -39.68 -22.21
C SER A 17 -3.07 -38.72 -21.03
N SER A 18 -2.41 -39.02 -19.92
CA SER A 18 -2.43 -38.24 -18.67
C SER A 18 -1.69 -36.90 -18.77
N CYS A 19 -2.23 -35.96 -19.54
CA CYS A 19 -1.94 -34.54 -19.36
C CYS A 19 -2.61 -34.11 -18.05
N LEU A 20 -1.87 -34.16 -16.94
CA LEU A 20 -2.33 -33.77 -15.60
C LEU A 20 -2.45 -32.25 -15.49
N ILE A 21 -3.43 -31.68 -16.21
CA ILE A 21 -3.92 -30.33 -15.96
C ILE A 21 -4.74 -30.41 -14.66
N PRO A 22 -4.37 -29.71 -13.57
CA PRO A 22 -5.12 -29.76 -12.33
C PRO A 22 -6.53 -29.19 -12.53
N GLU A 23 -7.54 -29.91 -12.05
CA GLU A 23 -8.96 -29.70 -12.36
C GLU A 23 -9.47 -28.30 -12.00
N LYS A 24 -8.79 -27.60 -11.07
CA LYS A 24 -8.94 -26.14 -10.87
C LYS A 24 -7.58 -25.49 -10.56
N ALA A 25 -7.14 -24.59 -11.44
CA ALA A 25 -6.09 -23.61 -11.15
C ALA A 25 -6.73 -22.30 -10.66
N LEU A 26 -6.96 -22.16 -9.35
CA LEU A 26 -7.55 -20.95 -8.76
C LEU A 26 -6.47 -19.91 -8.45
N ALA A 27 -6.25 -18.98 -9.38
CA ALA A 27 -5.42 -17.80 -9.17
C ALA A 27 -6.28 -16.61 -8.67
N SER A 28 -6.65 -16.61 -7.40
CA SER A 28 -7.34 -15.49 -6.77
C SER A 28 -6.35 -14.39 -6.36
N ARG A 29 -6.19 -13.36 -7.22
CA ARG A 29 -5.59 -12.08 -6.83
C ARG A 29 -6.68 -11.20 -6.22
N LEU A 30 -6.39 -10.57 -5.08
CA LEU A 30 -7.27 -9.66 -4.39
C LEU A 30 -6.51 -8.35 -4.18
N ASP A 31 -6.89 -7.32 -4.93
CA ASP A 31 -6.24 -6.01 -4.91
C ASP A 31 -7.04 -5.04 -4.04
N PHE A 32 -6.32 -4.30 -3.18
CA PHE A 32 -6.88 -3.25 -2.33
C PHE A 32 -6.12 -1.96 -2.55
N THR A 33 -6.86 -0.85 -2.57
CA THR A 33 -6.33 0.51 -2.75
C THR A 33 -7.01 1.41 -1.73
N ALA A 34 -6.21 2.23 -1.05
CA ALA A 34 -6.67 3.36 -0.26
C ALA A 34 -5.88 4.61 -0.70
N GLU A 35 -6.46 5.78 -0.50
CA GLU A 35 -5.91 7.07 -0.88
C GLU A 35 -6.05 8.02 0.31
N ALA A 36 -5.06 8.88 0.52
CA ALA A 36 -5.07 9.94 1.53
C ALA A 36 -4.75 11.25 0.82
N ILE A 37 -5.58 12.27 0.99
CA ILE A 37 -5.52 13.54 0.26
C ILE A 37 -5.35 14.69 1.25
N GLY A 38 -4.36 15.55 0.99
CA GLY A 38 -4.08 16.76 1.75
C GLY A 38 -4.09 18.00 0.87
N SER A 39 -4.27 19.17 1.48
CA SER A 39 -4.14 20.45 0.77
C SER A 39 -2.67 20.77 0.50
N SER A 40 -2.38 21.31 -0.69
CA SER A 40 -1.10 21.97 -0.99
C SER A 40 -0.97 23.33 -0.31
N THR A 41 -2.08 23.87 0.21
CA THR A 41 -2.15 25.06 1.07
C THR A 41 -2.86 24.72 2.38
N PRO A 42 -2.19 24.11 3.36
CA PRO A 42 -2.72 23.93 4.71
C PRO A 42 -2.90 25.27 5.43
N SER A 43 -3.69 25.28 6.50
CA SER A 43 -3.79 26.42 7.42
C SER A 43 -2.47 26.63 8.18
N ILE A 44 -2.06 27.87 8.42
CA ILE A 44 -0.82 28.18 9.13
C ILE A 44 -1.10 28.57 10.59
N ILE A 45 -0.34 28.00 11.53
CA ILE A 45 -0.33 28.35 12.95
C ILE A 45 1.02 28.99 13.30
N LEU A 46 1.00 30.15 13.95
CA LEU A 46 2.19 30.89 14.37
C LEU A 46 2.48 30.64 15.86
N ASN A 47 3.75 30.42 16.19
CA ASN A 47 4.24 30.01 17.51
C ASN A 47 3.49 28.79 18.11
N PRO A 48 3.39 27.65 17.39
CA PRO A 48 2.75 26.46 17.93
C PRO A 48 3.56 25.86 19.08
N SER A 49 2.94 25.11 19.99
CA SER A 49 3.68 24.29 20.96
C SER A 49 4.40 23.12 20.28
N ILE A 50 5.49 22.62 20.85
CA ILE A 50 6.08 21.32 20.45
C ILE A 50 5.02 20.23 20.67
N GLY A 51 4.85 19.33 19.70
CA GLY A 51 3.79 18.33 19.71
C GLY A 51 2.38 18.88 19.46
N GLN A 52 2.24 20.16 19.08
CA GLN A 52 0.97 20.68 18.58
C GLN A 52 0.72 20.16 17.17
N THR A 53 -0.51 19.72 16.92
CA THR A 53 -0.93 19.16 15.64
C THR A 53 -1.86 20.09 14.86
N LEU A 54 -1.90 19.85 13.54
CA LEU A 54 -2.74 20.50 12.54
C LEU A 54 -3.30 19.40 11.63
N GLN A 55 -4.58 19.49 11.27
CA GLN A 55 -5.19 18.59 10.28
C GLN A 55 -5.15 19.22 8.88
N ASN A 56 -4.72 18.44 7.89
CA ASN A 56 -4.60 18.83 6.49
C ASN A 56 -5.23 17.76 5.59
N GLY A 57 -6.56 17.74 5.51
CA GLY A 57 -7.29 16.63 4.88
C GLY A 57 -7.11 15.36 5.70
N ASP A 58 -6.68 14.28 5.06
CA ASP A 58 -6.42 12.98 5.71
C ASP A 58 -5.06 12.92 6.46
N PHE A 59 -4.27 14.00 6.41
CA PHE A 59 -2.94 14.09 7.01
C PHE A 59 -2.95 14.88 8.33
N THR A 60 -2.35 14.31 9.38
CA THR A 60 -1.98 15.02 10.60
C THR A 60 -0.54 15.51 10.52
N ILE A 61 -0.33 16.82 10.64
CA ILE A 61 0.97 17.48 10.68
C ILE A 61 1.26 17.88 12.14
N GLU A 62 2.45 17.54 12.65
CA GLU A 62 2.89 17.84 14.02
C GLU A 62 4.15 18.71 14.05
N ARG A 63 4.20 19.72 14.93
CA ARG A 63 5.37 20.59 15.10
C ARG A 63 6.52 19.86 15.81
N ASN A 64 7.61 19.63 15.09
CA ASN A 64 8.87 19.08 15.63
C ASN A 64 9.88 20.20 15.98
N GLY A 65 10.05 21.22 15.11
CA GLY A 65 11.08 22.26 15.30
C GLY A 65 10.65 23.72 15.05
N ASP A 66 10.14 24.09 13.87
CA ASP A 66 9.96 25.49 13.49
C ASP A 66 8.86 26.20 14.32
N ASN A 67 8.94 27.52 14.46
CA ASN A 67 7.93 28.34 15.16
C ASN A 67 6.70 28.65 14.27
N ILE A 68 6.52 27.88 13.20
CA ILE A 68 5.37 27.89 12.29
C ILE A 68 4.96 26.42 12.11
N LEU A 69 3.65 26.16 11.96
CA LEU A 69 3.10 24.85 11.61
C LEU A 69 2.12 25.01 10.44
N GLY A 70 2.18 24.13 9.46
CA GLY A 70 1.57 24.27 8.14
C GLY A 70 2.48 24.89 7.07
N ASN A 71 3.82 24.81 7.20
CA ASN A 71 4.77 25.36 6.21
C ASN A 71 5.70 24.32 5.55
N GLY A 72 5.75 23.08 6.04
CA GLY A 72 6.65 22.04 5.54
C GLY A 72 8.12 22.20 5.96
N ILE A 73 8.40 22.79 7.13
CA ILE A 73 9.74 22.95 7.71
C ILE A 73 9.72 22.43 9.15
N ASP A 74 10.60 21.47 9.47
CA ASP A 74 10.69 20.83 10.79
C ASP A 74 9.33 20.33 11.33
N GLU A 75 8.57 19.67 10.45
CA GLU A 75 7.24 19.11 10.68
C GLU A 75 7.24 17.59 10.49
N GLN A 76 6.51 16.85 11.33
CA GLN A 76 6.21 15.44 11.11
C GLN A 76 4.82 15.31 10.47
N THR A 77 4.75 14.82 9.24
CA THR A 77 3.48 14.53 8.56
C THR A 77 3.14 13.04 8.66
N SER A 78 1.90 12.72 9.03
CA SER A 78 1.43 11.36 9.28
C SER A 78 0.03 11.13 8.74
N TRP A 79 -0.27 9.90 8.32
CA TRP A 79 -1.57 9.43 7.88
C TRP A 79 -1.68 7.92 8.15
N SER A 80 -2.88 7.35 8.09
CA SER A 80 -3.11 5.93 8.30
C SER A 80 -4.20 5.38 7.39
N PHE A 81 -4.11 4.09 7.08
CA PHE A 81 -5.14 3.32 6.39
C PHE A 81 -5.56 2.15 7.27
N ASP A 82 -6.86 2.01 7.50
CA ASP A 82 -7.42 0.85 8.20
C ASP A 82 -7.80 -0.22 7.17
N PHE A 83 -7.24 -1.42 7.34
CA PHE A 83 -7.53 -2.61 6.54
C PHE A 83 -7.99 -3.79 7.42
N SER A 84 -8.43 -3.52 8.66
CA SER A 84 -8.79 -4.53 9.66
C SER A 84 -9.89 -5.49 9.21
N ASP A 85 -10.94 -4.99 8.56
CA ASP A 85 -12.00 -5.81 7.93
C ASP A 85 -11.44 -6.85 6.95
N LEU A 86 -10.34 -6.51 6.26
CA LEU A 86 -9.72 -7.32 5.21
C LEU A 86 -8.74 -8.35 5.76
N ALA A 87 -8.18 -8.12 6.95
CA ALA A 87 -7.19 -9.01 7.59
C ALA A 87 -7.73 -10.44 7.80
N THR A 88 -9.04 -10.62 7.86
CA THR A 88 -9.72 -11.93 7.93
C THR A 88 -9.70 -12.73 6.61
N SER A 89 -9.35 -12.08 5.49
CA SER A 89 -9.41 -12.65 4.13
C SER A 89 -8.03 -12.87 3.48
N ILE A 90 -6.98 -12.18 3.96
CA ILE A 90 -5.64 -12.17 3.37
C ILE A 90 -4.75 -13.19 4.10
N ASN A 91 -4.66 -14.42 3.58
CA ASN A 91 -3.78 -15.45 4.14
C ASN A 91 -2.28 -15.23 3.83
N ASN A 92 -1.94 -14.41 2.84
CA ASN A 92 -0.56 -14.09 2.46
C ASN A 92 -0.50 -12.77 1.66
N LEU A 93 0.41 -11.86 2.01
CA LEU A 93 0.59 -10.57 1.36
C LEU A 93 1.73 -10.66 0.33
N SER A 94 1.38 -10.87 -0.93
CA SER A 94 2.34 -11.03 -2.03
C SER A 94 3.06 -9.73 -2.42
N GLN A 95 2.37 -8.59 -2.30
CA GLN A 95 2.84 -7.27 -2.70
C GLN A 95 2.17 -6.20 -1.84
N ALA A 96 2.91 -5.15 -1.49
CA ALA A 96 2.39 -3.92 -0.93
C ALA A 96 3.11 -2.75 -1.61
N ASN A 97 2.34 -1.89 -2.29
CA ASN A 97 2.82 -0.70 -2.97
C ASN A 97 2.26 0.55 -2.30
N LEU A 98 3.12 1.54 -2.08
CA LEU A 98 2.72 2.91 -1.83
C LEU A 98 3.05 3.75 -3.07
N ILE A 99 2.16 4.67 -3.42
CA ILE A 99 2.41 5.69 -4.45
C ILE A 99 2.28 7.05 -3.74
N LEU A 100 3.28 7.91 -3.92
CA LEU A 100 3.35 9.24 -3.32
C LEU A 100 3.38 10.30 -4.43
N ASP A 101 2.32 11.07 -4.53
CA ASP A 101 2.18 12.19 -5.46
C ASP A 101 2.58 13.49 -4.76
N LEU A 102 3.89 13.74 -4.68
CA LEU A 102 4.45 14.87 -3.93
C LEU A 102 4.56 16.13 -4.79
N THR A 103 4.20 17.29 -4.23
CA THR A 103 4.45 18.61 -4.83
C THR A 103 5.22 19.47 -3.83
N PRO A 104 6.56 19.54 -3.89
CA PRO A 104 7.35 20.24 -2.89
C PRO A 104 7.13 21.75 -2.93
N ASN A 105 6.93 22.38 -1.76
CA ASN A 105 6.86 23.84 -1.64
C ASN A 105 8.22 24.50 -1.32
N ASN A 106 9.24 23.72 -0.94
CA ASN A 106 10.58 24.20 -0.59
C ASN A 106 11.70 23.25 -1.10
N VAL A 107 12.98 23.63 -0.88
CA VAL A 107 14.16 22.83 -1.28
C VAL A 107 14.67 21.85 -0.21
N LEU A 108 14.11 21.88 1.02
CA LEU A 108 14.68 21.22 2.20
C LEU A 108 14.35 19.71 2.28
N ILE A 109 13.55 19.22 1.33
CA ILE A 109 13.15 17.82 1.09
C ILE A 109 14.32 16.80 0.96
N THR A 110 15.56 17.24 1.12
CA THR A 110 16.75 16.38 1.13
C THR A 110 16.92 15.58 2.41
N ASP A 111 16.38 16.02 3.53
CA ASP A 111 16.62 15.36 4.84
C ASP A 111 15.37 14.66 5.41
N ASP A 112 14.24 14.76 4.71
CA ASP A 112 13.01 14.02 4.94
C ASP A 112 13.25 12.49 4.99
N THR A 113 12.79 11.88 6.09
CA THR A 113 12.70 10.43 6.26
C THR A 113 11.25 9.98 6.13
N PHE A 114 11.04 8.78 5.60
CA PHE A 114 9.73 8.14 5.53
C PHE A 114 9.73 6.84 6.34
N GLY A 115 8.56 6.32 6.71
CA GLY A 115 8.46 5.06 7.44
C GLY A 115 7.02 4.61 7.63
N ILE A 116 6.84 3.39 8.13
CA ILE A 116 5.57 2.92 8.68
C ILE A 116 5.67 3.00 10.19
N ILE A 117 4.70 3.64 10.85
CA ILE A 117 4.68 3.78 12.31
C ILE A 117 4.69 2.39 12.95
N GLY A 118 5.63 2.15 13.87
CA GLY A 118 5.83 0.85 14.52
C GLY A 118 6.87 -0.05 13.84
N LEU A 119 7.48 0.38 12.73
CA LEU A 119 8.65 -0.22 12.10
C LEU A 119 9.78 0.83 12.00
N ASP A 120 11.01 0.38 11.73
CA ASP A 120 12.13 1.30 11.52
C ASP A 120 11.89 2.19 10.28
N PRO A 121 12.25 3.50 10.33
CA PRO A 121 12.07 4.40 9.19
C PRO A 121 12.82 3.93 7.94
N ILE A 122 12.10 3.79 6.82
CA ILE A 122 12.69 3.52 5.52
C ILE A 122 13.42 4.79 5.04
N ILE A 123 14.75 4.75 5.06
CA ILE A 123 15.56 5.67 4.25
C ILE A 123 15.37 5.29 2.78
N ILE A 124 14.28 5.79 2.18
CA ILE A 124 14.15 5.96 0.73
C ILE A 124 15.44 6.68 0.28
N ALA A 125 15.97 6.40 -0.91
CA ALA A 125 17.26 6.91 -1.40
C ALA A 125 17.30 8.44 -1.73
N ARG A 126 16.61 9.23 -0.89
CA ARG A 126 16.18 10.62 -0.95
C ARG A 126 15.28 10.95 -2.15
N PRO A 127 14.15 11.65 -1.95
CA PRO A 127 13.51 12.49 -2.98
C PRO A 127 14.42 13.69 -3.40
N ARG A 128 15.69 13.40 -3.70
CA ARG A 128 16.71 14.37 -4.10
C ARG A 128 16.31 15.02 -5.41
N ASN A 129 16.25 16.35 -5.40
CA ASN A 129 15.95 17.18 -6.57
C ASN A 129 14.51 17.03 -7.12
N LEU A 130 13.50 16.74 -6.28
CA LEU A 130 12.11 16.95 -6.71
C LEU A 130 11.90 18.46 -6.99
N PRO A 131 11.46 18.86 -8.21
CA PRO A 131 11.26 20.27 -8.53
C PRO A 131 10.11 20.91 -7.75
N ILE A 132 10.36 22.08 -7.17
CA ILE A 132 9.37 22.88 -6.45
C ILE A 132 8.15 23.19 -7.33
N GLY A 133 6.96 23.16 -6.73
CA GLY A 133 5.69 23.49 -7.37
C GLY A 133 5.27 22.52 -8.48
N THR A 134 6.00 21.41 -8.67
CA THR A 134 5.78 20.43 -9.73
C THR A 134 5.45 19.08 -9.10
N LYS A 135 4.27 18.53 -9.40
CA LYS A 135 3.88 17.21 -8.90
C LYS A 135 4.79 16.12 -9.47
N GLN A 136 5.27 15.23 -8.61
CA GLN A 136 6.08 14.06 -8.96
C GLN A 136 5.54 12.81 -8.27
N SER A 137 5.40 11.72 -9.02
CA SER A 137 4.91 10.44 -8.53
C SER A 137 6.06 9.50 -8.20
N LEU A 138 6.20 9.11 -6.93
CA LEU A 138 7.15 8.08 -6.49
C LEU A 138 6.39 6.78 -6.21
N SER A 139 6.97 5.63 -6.55
CA SER A 139 6.39 4.32 -6.20
C SER A 139 7.35 3.51 -5.35
N LEU A 140 6.85 3.00 -4.23
CA LEU A 140 7.61 2.33 -3.19
C LEU A 140 6.99 0.96 -2.94
N LYS A 141 7.74 -0.12 -3.19
CA LYS A 141 7.31 -1.48 -2.85
C LYS A 141 7.70 -1.76 -1.40
N LEU A 142 6.78 -1.56 -0.47
CA LEU A 142 7.03 -1.63 0.97
C LEU A 142 7.66 -2.97 1.38
N LEU A 143 7.22 -4.08 0.79
CA LEU A 143 7.78 -5.41 1.06
C LEU A 143 9.24 -5.61 0.60
N GLU A 144 9.82 -4.75 -0.24
CA GLU A 144 11.25 -4.87 -0.61
C GLU A 144 12.16 -4.25 0.46
N PHE A 145 11.63 -3.41 1.36
CA PHE A 145 12.37 -2.79 2.46
C PHE A 145 12.32 -3.60 3.78
N TYR A 146 11.26 -4.41 3.98
CA TYR A 146 11.07 -5.22 5.19
C TYR A 146 11.29 -6.74 4.97
N LYS A 147 12.02 -7.12 3.92
CA LYS A 147 12.41 -8.52 3.61
C LYS A 147 13.87 -8.83 3.97
N SER A 148 14.47 -8.02 4.84
CA SER A 148 15.89 -8.11 5.23
C SER A 148 16.06 -8.36 6.73
N GLU A 149 15.39 -9.39 7.24
CA GLU A 149 15.72 -10.11 8.49
C GLU A 149 15.72 -11.63 8.20
#